data_AF-A0A8T2P050-F1
#
_entry.id   AF-A0A8T2P050-F1
#
_cell.length_a   1.000
_cell.length_b   1.000
_cell.length_c   1.000
_cell.angle_alpha   90.00
_cell.angle_beta   90.00
_cell.angle_gamma   90.00
#
_symmetry.space_group_name_H-M   'P 1'
#
loop_
_entity.id
_entity.type
_entity.pdbx_description
1 polymer ?
#
loop_
_entity_poly.entity_id
_entity_poly.type
_entity_poly.pdbx_seq_one_letter_code
_entity_poly.pdbx_strand_id
1 'polypeptide(L)'
;MIDMATVDLLQDREGFTWKGHDRLPPKMAPISFGPGFQPVVLVQCMPPAAVTAVTLHAEWNLIAFGTSHGFGLFDYHRRNPILARCTLHPNDCLAMEGPLSRVKSLKKSLRQSFRRIRKSRVSGKKRPVVGSPVSKVQEANAQLAEQMGPPDVEVTPVQRRIEPRSADDSLSGVVRCLCFADTYLRDSTHHGPTMWAGTNSGSVFAYALELPSQEKFSEQSAEAVLGKEIQLMHRAPVVTIAVLDGRGNPLPEPYEASRDLAKAPDMQGSHSVLIASEEQFKVFTLPKVSAKTKFKLTAHEGCRVRKVALASFVSAASEDYSENGLVCLTNLGDVHVFSVPALRPQVRYDCVRKEDISGITSCVLTRTGQGFHLISPSEFARFSLSTRAVTEPRCSVDVERPLDSPALRNEAAAPLQANGMHKEPPAGESLSLQETEGSLEGIQTSLSSPSLDSPNSSGDITLDITGDITSEDVKEFLVTADEAENNLRNISEEDGLPPGILIK
;
A
#
# COMPACT_ATOMS: atom_id res chain seq x y z
N MET A 1 37.11 -6.71 -2.08
CA MET A 1 36.80 -6.80 -0.63
C MET A 1 35.62 -5.88 -0.41
N ILE A 2 34.60 -6.31 0.33
CA ILE A 2 33.45 -5.45 0.66
C ILE A 2 33.77 -4.76 1.97
N ASP A 3 33.68 -3.44 2.02
CA ASP A 3 33.86 -2.70 3.26
C ASP A 3 32.65 -2.91 4.17
N MET A 4 32.90 -3.09 5.46
CA MET A 4 31.84 -3.27 6.45
C MET A 4 31.85 -2.12 7.43
N ALA A 5 30.68 -1.49 7.61
CA ALA A 5 30.44 -0.53 8.66
C ALA A 5 29.30 -1.02 9.55
N THR A 6 29.38 -0.73 10.85
CA THR A 6 28.31 -1.03 11.80
C THR A 6 27.70 0.28 12.28
N VAL A 7 26.37 0.34 12.35
CA VAL A 7 25.65 1.51 12.86
C VAL A 7 24.77 1.06 14.02
N ASP A 8 25.13 1.48 15.23
CA ASP A 8 24.39 1.16 16.44
C ASP A 8 23.30 2.22 16.70
N LEU A 9 22.05 1.83 16.45
CA LEU A 9 20.88 2.68 16.67
C LEU A 9 20.54 2.85 18.15
N LEU A 10 21.15 2.05 19.04
CA LEU A 10 20.92 2.05 20.47
C LEU A 10 22.16 2.46 21.27
N GLN A 11 23.15 3.10 20.63
CA GLN A 11 24.39 3.53 21.26
C GLN A 11 24.19 4.31 22.58
N ASP A 12 23.12 5.10 22.68
CA ASP A 12 22.79 5.93 23.84
C ASP A 12 21.84 5.24 24.84
N ARG A 13 21.59 3.93 24.67
CA ARG A 13 20.70 3.14 25.51
C ARG A 13 21.39 1.96 26.15
N GLU A 14 21.44 1.99 27.47
CA GLU A 14 21.90 0.87 28.27
C GLU A 14 20.77 -0.14 28.55
N GLY A 15 21.14 -1.40 28.79
CA GLY A 15 20.22 -2.45 29.25
C GLY A 15 19.29 -3.04 28.18
N PHE A 16 19.35 -2.59 26.92
CA PHE A 16 18.64 -3.24 25.83
C PHE A 16 19.29 -4.59 25.48
N THR A 17 18.48 -5.64 25.37
CA THR A 17 18.94 -6.97 24.94
C THR A 17 18.20 -7.39 23.69
N TRP A 18 18.93 -7.61 22.59
CA TRP A 18 18.38 -8.15 21.35
C TRP A 18 18.00 -9.62 21.54
N LYS A 19 16.78 -9.99 21.09
CA LYS A 19 16.23 -11.35 21.19
C LYS A 19 15.72 -11.88 19.85
N GLY A 20 16.07 -11.23 18.74
CA GLY A 20 15.69 -11.66 17.40
C GLY A 20 16.81 -12.43 16.70
N HIS A 21 16.71 -12.53 15.37
CA HIS A 21 17.74 -13.17 14.55
C HIS A 21 19.09 -12.48 14.71
N ASP A 22 20.17 -13.25 14.74
CA ASP A 22 21.52 -12.71 14.70
C ASP A 22 21.81 -12.03 13.36
N ARG A 23 22.82 -11.15 13.36
CA ARG A 23 23.32 -10.55 12.12
C ARG A 23 23.86 -11.62 11.18
N LEU A 24 23.70 -11.42 9.87
CA LEU A 24 24.29 -12.29 8.87
C LEU A 24 25.83 -12.18 8.94
N PRO A 25 26.57 -13.30 8.96
CA PRO A 25 28.03 -13.26 8.99
C PRO A 25 28.57 -12.77 7.65
N PRO A 26 29.32 -11.65 7.62
CA PRO A 26 29.90 -11.13 6.39
C PRO A 26 31.02 -12.05 5.88
N LYS A 27 31.12 -12.19 4.55
CA LYS A 27 32.24 -12.89 3.92
C LYS A 27 33.50 -12.01 3.97
N MET A 28 34.54 -12.48 4.66
CA MET A 28 35.80 -11.74 4.82
C MET A 28 36.80 -11.94 3.66
N ALA A 29 36.64 -13.01 2.88
CA ALA A 29 37.53 -13.29 1.75
C ALA A 29 37.25 -12.33 0.57
N PRO A 30 38.25 -12.05 -0.29
CA PRO A 30 38.02 -11.37 -1.56
C PRO A 30 36.99 -12.13 -2.40
N ILE A 31 35.89 -11.47 -2.72
CA ILE A 31 34.83 -12.04 -3.57
C ILE A 31 35.02 -11.47 -4.97
N SER A 32 35.04 -12.35 -5.97
CA SER A 32 34.94 -11.94 -7.37
C SER A 32 33.46 -11.86 -7.74
N PHE A 33 33.05 -10.72 -8.29
CA PHE A 33 31.71 -10.51 -8.81
C PHE A 33 31.77 -10.46 -10.33
N GLY A 34 30.80 -11.11 -10.99
CA GLY A 34 30.57 -10.92 -12.42
C GLY A 34 30.08 -9.49 -12.73
N PRO A 35 29.97 -9.13 -14.02
CA PRO A 35 29.40 -7.84 -14.44
C PRO A 35 27.99 -7.64 -13.89
N GLY A 36 27.68 -6.44 -13.39
CA GLY A 36 26.36 -6.09 -12.84
C GLY A 36 26.44 -5.18 -11.61
N PHE A 37 25.42 -5.23 -10.75
CA PHE A 37 25.44 -4.53 -9.46
C PHE A 37 26.37 -5.23 -8.48
N GLN A 38 27.51 -4.61 -8.20
CA GLN A 38 28.54 -5.16 -7.32
C GLN A 38 28.50 -4.44 -5.98
N PRO A 39 28.33 -5.15 -4.85
CA PRO A 39 28.32 -4.51 -3.53
C PRO A 39 29.72 -4.02 -3.19
N VAL A 40 29.83 -2.73 -2.84
CA VAL A 40 31.08 -2.11 -2.40
C VAL A 40 31.13 -1.92 -0.88
N VAL A 41 29.99 -1.67 -0.25
CA VAL A 41 29.87 -1.46 1.19
C VAL A 41 28.67 -2.21 1.76
N LEU A 42 28.84 -2.80 2.94
CA LEU A 42 27.80 -3.39 3.76
C LEU A 42 27.64 -2.56 5.03
N VAL A 43 26.44 -2.02 5.23
CA VAL A 43 26.07 -1.28 6.44
C VAL A 43 25.22 -2.20 7.33
N GLN A 44 25.82 -2.70 8.42
CA GLN A 44 25.14 -3.53 9.40
C GLN A 44 24.51 -2.67 10.49
N CYS A 45 23.18 -2.63 10.54
CA CYS A 45 22.47 -2.01 11.66
C CYS A 45 22.56 -2.87 12.93
N MET A 46 22.67 -2.23 14.08
CA MET A 46 22.56 -2.85 15.39
C MET A 46 21.44 -2.16 16.18
N PRO A 47 20.47 -2.93 16.75
CA PRO A 47 20.25 -4.37 16.56
C PRO A 47 19.99 -4.76 15.10
N PRO A 48 20.26 -6.02 14.70
CA PRO A 48 20.07 -6.52 13.33
C PRO A 48 18.59 -6.79 13.00
N ALA A 49 17.77 -5.77 13.16
CA ALA A 49 16.35 -5.81 12.89
C ALA A 49 16.05 -5.57 11.41
N ALA A 50 14.84 -5.93 10.98
CA ALA A 50 14.36 -5.66 9.63
C ALA A 50 14.43 -4.17 9.30
N VAL A 51 14.95 -3.86 8.11
CA VAL A 51 14.94 -2.50 7.55
C VAL A 51 13.52 -2.22 7.06
N THR A 52 12.90 -1.19 7.63
CA THR A 52 11.49 -0.81 7.37
C THR A 52 11.36 0.37 6.40
N ALA A 53 12.43 1.15 6.24
CA ALA A 53 12.52 2.24 5.28
C ALA A 53 13.96 2.38 4.80
N VAL A 54 14.15 2.73 3.52
CA VAL A 54 15.46 3.00 2.94
C VAL A 54 15.32 4.09 1.88
N THR A 55 16.31 4.96 1.78
CA THR A 55 16.40 5.97 0.71
C THR A 55 17.86 6.28 0.40
N LEU A 56 18.15 6.58 -0.86
CA LEU A 56 19.49 6.85 -1.39
C LEU A 56 19.48 8.22 -2.07
N HIS A 57 20.44 9.07 -1.71
CA HIS A 57 20.72 10.29 -2.45
C HIS A 57 22.06 10.16 -3.17
N ALA A 58 22.01 9.77 -4.43
CA ALA A 58 23.21 9.41 -5.19
C ALA A 58 24.15 10.61 -5.41
N GLU A 59 23.62 11.82 -5.65
CA GLU A 59 24.43 13.04 -5.78
C GLU A 59 25.16 13.45 -4.50
N TRP A 60 24.65 13.08 -3.33
CA TRP A 60 25.22 13.46 -2.04
C TRP A 60 26.06 12.34 -1.43
N ASN A 61 26.12 11.18 -2.10
CA ASN A 61 26.76 9.98 -1.59
C ASN A 61 26.21 9.48 -0.24
N LEU A 62 24.92 9.70 0.01
CA LEU A 62 24.28 9.36 1.27
C LEU A 62 23.22 8.26 1.11
N ILE A 63 23.18 7.36 2.09
CA ILE A 63 22.09 6.40 2.26
C ILE A 63 21.50 6.57 3.67
N ALA A 64 20.18 6.61 3.76
CA ALA A 64 19.47 6.57 5.03
C ALA A 64 18.63 5.29 5.12
N PHE A 65 18.56 4.72 6.31
CA PHE A 65 17.81 3.50 6.57
C PHE A 65 17.11 3.60 7.93
N GLY A 66 15.95 2.94 8.05
CA GLY A 66 15.13 2.91 9.24
C GLY A 66 14.80 1.48 9.65
N THR A 67 14.61 1.26 10.94
CA THR A 67 14.19 -0.01 11.54
C THR A 67 13.05 0.23 12.52
N SER A 68 12.64 -0.81 13.25
CA SER A 68 11.75 -0.68 14.40
C SER A 68 12.32 0.11 15.58
N HIS A 69 13.64 0.34 15.62
CA HIS A 69 14.33 0.94 16.78
C HIS A 69 14.74 2.40 16.55
N GLY A 70 14.90 2.79 15.29
CA GLY A 70 15.56 4.04 14.94
C GLY A 70 15.90 4.12 13.46
N PHE A 71 16.61 5.17 13.08
CA PHE A 71 17.14 5.36 11.73
C PHE A 71 18.58 5.83 11.78
N GLY A 72 19.31 5.56 10.70
CA GLY A 72 20.69 6.00 10.51
C GLY A 72 20.89 6.71 9.18
N LEU A 73 21.93 7.54 9.13
CA LEU A 73 22.45 8.18 7.93
C LEU A 73 23.91 7.76 7.75
N PHE A 74 24.27 7.37 6.55
CA PHE A 74 25.58 6.83 6.23
C PHE A 74 26.12 7.42 4.94
N ASP A 75 27.38 7.85 4.97
CA ASP A 75 28.15 8.24 3.80
C ASP A 75 28.77 7.00 3.18
N TYR A 76 28.25 6.55 2.03
CA TYR A 76 28.73 5.34 1.39
C TYR A 76 29.99 5.55 0.54
N HIS A 77 30.36 6.80 0.25
CA HIS A 77 31.59 7.11 -0.44
C HIS A 77 32.78 7.07 0.53
N ARG A 78 32.62 7.67 1.71
CA ARG A 78 33.63 7.63 2.80
C ARG A 78 33.56 6.41 3.69
N ARG A 79 32.48 5.65 3.61
CA ARG A 79 32.21 4.49 4.48
C ARG A 79 32.08 4.90 5.95
N ASN A 80 31.47 6.07 6.21
CA ASN A 80 31.38 6.66 7.54
C ASN A 80 29.93 6.80 8.01
N PRO A 81 29.56 6.34 9.23
CA PRO A 81 28.28 6.69 9.83
C PRO A 81 28.23 8.20 10.17
N ILE A 82 27.14 8.85 9.77
CA ILE A 82 26.89 10.28 10.06
C ILE A 82 25.92 10.43 11.23
N LEU A 83 24.87 9.62 11.26
CA LEU A 83 23.83 9.69 12.29
C LEU A 83 23.36 8.29 12.66
N ALA A 84 23.13 8.06 13.95
CA ALA A 84 22.34 6.97 14.48
C ALA A 84 21.34 7.56 15.48
N ARG A 85 20.04 7.44 15.20
CA ARG A 85 18.98 8.02 16.04
C ARG A 85 18.03 6.94 16.51
N CYS A 86 18.01 6.71 17.82
CA CYS A 86 16.98 5.92 18.49
C CYS A 86 15.64 6.66 18.50
N THR A 87 14.55 5.95 18.19
CA THR A 87 13.17 6.48 18.19
C THR A 87 12.25 5.75 19.17
N LEU A 88 12.77 4.80 19.93
CA LEU A 88 12.01 4.09 20.95
C LEU A 88 11.63 5.03 22.11
N HIS A 89 10.52 4.74 22.80
CA HIS A 89 10.19 5.44 24.04
C HIS A 89 11.13 4.98 25.17
N PRO A 90 11.57 5.83 26.12
CA PRO A 90 12.51 5.44 27.18
C PRO A 90 12.12 4.20 27.97
N ASN A 91 10.80 3.96 28.12
CA ASN A 91 10.26 2.78 28.80
C ASN A 91 10.20 1.52 27.92
N ASP A 92 10.46 1.64 26.62
CA ASP A 92 10.47 0.51 25.69
C ASP A 92 11.82 -0.21 25.76
N CYS A 93 11.94 -1.13 26.72
CA CYS A 93 13.11 -2.02 26.83
C CYS A 93 13.00 -3.27 25.95
N LEU A 94 11.85 -3.48 25.29
CA LEU A 94 11.54 -4.67 24.49
C LEU A 94 10.93 -4.26 23.14
N ALA A 95 11.78 -3.78 22.24
CA ALA A 95 11.40 -3.59 20.84
C ALA A 95 11.27 -4.97 20.17
N MET A 96 10.28 -5.08 19.28
CA MET A 96 9.72 -6.33 18.77
C MET A 96 10.72 -7.38 18.28
N GLU A 97 10.34 -8.63 18.53
CA GLU A 97 10.91 -9.88 18.03
C GLU A 97 10.68 -9.98 16.50
N GLY A 98 11.76 -10.18 15.73
CA GLY A 98 11.68 -10.56 14.30
C GLY A 98 10.98 -9.56 13.37
N PRO A 99 10.85 -9.87 12.06
CA PRO A 99 10.17 -8.99 11.12
C PRO A 99 8.68 -8.92 11.50
N LEU A 100 8.28 -7.83 12.15
CA LEU A 100 6.88 -7.47 12.44
C LEU A 100 6.10 -8.46 13.34
N SER A 101 6.63 -8.83 14.53
CA SER A 101 5.97 -9.70 15.54
C SER A 101 4.43 -9.59 15.57
N ARG A 102 3.78 -10.53 14.88
CA ARG A 102 2.32 -10.72 14.79
C ARG A 102 1.69 -11.28 16.06
N VAL A 103 2.46 -11.57 17.10
CA VAL A 103 2.03 -12.50 18.17
C VAL A 103 1.30 -11.82 19.34
N LYS A 104 1.37 -10.49 19.49
CA LYS A 104 0.70 -9.82 20.63
C LYS A 104 -0.79 -9.50 20.42
N SER A 105 -1.26 -9.39 19.17
CA SER A 105 -2.65 -9.03 18.84
C SER A 105 -3.63 -10.19 19.05
N LEU A 106 -3.26 -11.40 18.62
CA LEU A 106 -4.11 -12.59 18.67
C LEU A 106 -4.48 -12.99 20.10
N LYS A 107 -3.51 -12.98 21.02
CA LYS A 107 -3.72 -13.38 22.42
C LYS A 107 -4.60 -12.38 23.20
N LYS A 108 -4.53 -11.08 22.88
CA LYS A 108 -5.41 -10.05 23.48
C LYS A 108 -6.83 -10.11 22.89
N SER A 109 -6.97 -10.30 21.57
CA SER A 109 -8.25 -10.43 20.87
C SER A 109 -9.04 -11.67 21.35
N LEU A 110 -8.39 -12.84 21.43
CA LEU A 110 -9.01 -14.07 21.96
C LEU A 110 -9.50 -13.89 23.40
N ARG A 111 -8.67 -13.28 24.26
CA ARG A 111 -9.01 -13.07 25.68
C ARG A 111 -10.15 -12.08 25.86
N GLN A 112 -10.34 -11.15 24.92
CA GLN A 112 -11.52 -10.28 24.87
C GLN A 112 -12.76 -10.98 24.31
N SER A 113 -12.64 -11.83 23.28
CA SER A 113 -13.78 -12.58 22.71
C SER A 113 -14.37 -13.55 23.73
N PHE A 114 -13.54 -14.31 24.46
CA PHE A 114 -14.02 -15.24 25.49
C PHE A 114 -14.66 -14.54 26.69
N ARG A 115 -14.22 -13.32 27.04
CA ARG A 115 -14.87 -12.50 28.07
C ARG A 115 -16.24 -11.97 27.63
N ARG A 116 -16.40 -11.65 26.34
CA ARG A 116 -17.68 -11.19 25.78
C ARG A 116 -18.68 -12.34 25.64
N ILE A 117 -18.22 -13.54 25.28
CA ILE A 117 -19.04 -14.76 25.20
C ILE A 117 -19.52 -15.23 26.58
N ARG A 118 -18.70 -15.08 27.64
CA ARG A 118 -19.14 -15.42 29.01
C ARG A 118 -20.12 -14.41 29.62
N LYS A 119 -20.25 -13.20 29.07
CA LYS A 119 -21.25 -12.21 29.52
C LYS A 119 -22.59 -12.30 28.78
N SER A 120 -22.68 -12.95 27.62
CA SER A 120 -23.94 -13.04 26.86
C SER A 120 -24.85 -14.23 27.25
N ARG A 121 -24.43 -15.12 28.16
CA ARG A 121 -25.21 -16.30 28.58
C ARG A 121 -25.71 -16.30 30.03
N VAL A 122 -25.75 -15.14 30.70
CA VAL A 122 -26.47 -14.97 31.98
C VAL A 122 -27.62 -13.99 31.80
N SER A 123 -28.56 -14.34 30.94
CA SER A 123 -29.95 -13.89 31.07
C SER A 123 -30.83 -15.09 30.75
N GLY A 124 -31.17 -15.84 31.79
CA GLY A 124 -31.97 -17.05 31.67
C GLY A 124 -32.47 -17.52 33.02
N LYS A 125 -33.81 -17.43 33.18
CA LYS A 125 -34.68 -17.99 34.22
C LYS A 125 -34.80 -17.25 35.56
N LYS A 126 -35.92 -16.53 35.70
CA LYS A 126 -36.76 -16.65 36.91
C LYS A 126 -38.20 -17.02 36.51
N ARG A 127 -38.72 -18.04 37.18
CA ARG A 127 -40.09 -18.57 37.14
C ARG A 127 -41.06 -17.64 37.90
N PRO A 128 -42.39 -17.76 37.69
CA PRO A 128 -43.37 -16.76 38.06
C PRO A 128 -43.81 -16.88 39.53
N VAL A 129 -44.06 -15.74 40.18
CA VAL A 129 -44.86 -15.65 41.42
C VAL A 129 -45.76 -14.41 41.31
N VAL A 130 -47.01 -14.62 41.72
CA VAL A 130 -48.20 -13.78 41.64
C VAL A 130 -48.12 -12.52 42.50
N GLY A 131 -48.65 -11.38 42.02
CA GLY A 131 -49.19 -10.30 42.88
C GLY A 131 -49.00 -8.84 42.43
N SER A 132 -50.07 -8.25 41.88
CA SER A 132 -50.49 -6.81 41.99
C SER A 132 -49.70 -5.70 41.23
N PRO A 133 -50.21 -4.46 41.08
CA PRO A 133 -50.64 -3.93 39.77
C PRO A 133 -49.87 -2.67 39.33
N VAL A 134 -49.09 -2.75 38.24
CA VAL A 134 -48.41 -1.59 37.65
C VAL A 134 -48.51 -1.61 36.10
N SER A 135 -49.67 -2.00 35.55
CA SER A 135 -49.84 -2.09 34.09
C SER A 135 -50.43 -0.83 33.44
N LYS A 136 -50.82 0.20 34.20
CA LYS A 136 -51.49 1.39 33.64
C LYS A 136 -50.59 2.59 33.33
N VAL A 137 -49.33 2.57 33.79
CA VAL A 137 -48.38 3.68 33.53
C VAL A 137 -47.54 3.43 32.27
N GLN A 138 -47.40 2.16 31.87
CA GLN A 138 -46.52 1.78 30.76
C GLN A 138 -47.20 1.90 29.38
N GLU A 139 -48.53 1.76 29.31
CA GLU A 139 -49.32 1.99 28.09
C GLU A 139 -49.52 3.48 27.77
N ALA A 140 -49.62 4.35 28.78
CA ALA A 140 -49.78 5.79 28.57
C ALA A 140 -48.51 6.46 28.02
N ASN A 141 -47.32 5.94 28.35
CA ASN A 141 -46.05 6.43 27.83
C ASN A 141 -45.75 5.96 26.40
N ALA A 142 -46.35 4.85 25.96
CA ALA A 142 -46.21 4.36 24.59
C ALA A 142 -47.04 5.20 23.59
N GLN A 143 -48.22 5.68 24.01
CA GLN A 143 -49.10 6.49 23.15
C GLN A 143 -48.63 7.95 22.99
N LEU A 144 -47.87 8.48 23.95
CA LEU A 144 -47.21 9.80 23.84
C LEU A 144 -45.98 9.79 22.92
N ALA A 145 -45.38 8.61 22.67
CA ALA A 145 -44.21 8.47 21.80
C ALA A 145 -44.56 8.43 20.30
N GLU A 146 -45.82 8.19 19.94
CA GLU A 146 -46.28 8.13 18.54
C GLU A 146 -46.80 9.48 17.99
N GLN A 147 -46.92 10.53 18.82
CA GLN A 147 -47.43 11.85 18.40
C GLN A 147 -46.38 12.97 18.25
N MET A 148 -45.09 12.69 18.38
CA MET A 148 -44.02 13.66 18.08
C MET A 148 -43.05 13.08 17.05
N GLY A 149 -43.40 13.20 15.77
CA GLY A 149 -42.44 13.00 14.69
C GLY A 149 -41.40 14.13 14.68
N PRO A 150 -40.09 13.85 14.51
CA PRO A 150 -39.13 14.89 14.22
C PRO A 150 -39.16 15.24 12.72
N PRO A 151 -38.88 16.51 12.36
CA PRO A 151 -38.87 16.98 10.97
C PRO A 151 -37.74 16.33 10.17
N ASP A 152 -37.90 16.26 8.86
CA ASP A 152 -36.84 15.94 7.89
C ASP A 152 -35.57 16.74 8.20
N VAL A 153 -34.61 16.09 8.86
CA VAL A 153 -33.25 16.60 9.00
C VAL A 153 -32.45 15.96 7.88
N GLU A 154 -32.17 16.77 6.87
CA GLU A 154 -31.14 16.54 5.86
C GLU A 154 -29.90 15.96 6.55
N VAL A 155 -29.61 14.68 6.30
CA VAL A 155 -28.49 13.96 6.91
C VAL A 155 -27.20 14.50 6.29
N THR A 156 -26.70 15.59 6.86
CA THR A 156 -25.31 15.99 6.65
C THR A 156 -24.42 14.82 7.09
N PRO A 157 -23.46 14.37 6.25
CA PRO A 157 -22.68 13.18 6.56
C PRO A 157 -21.92 13.41 7.87
N VAL A 158 -22.22 12.58 8.88
CA VAL A 158 -21.57 12.63 10.20
C VAL A 158 -20.10 12.28 10.02
N GLN A 159 -19.27 13.32 9.90
CA GLN A 159 -17.83 13.20 9.78
C GLN A 159 -17.27 12.54 11.04
N ARG A 160 -16.68 11.35 10.92
CA ARG A 160 -16.13 10.62 12.08
C ARG A 160 -14.98 11.42 12.70
N ARG A 161 -15.05 11.70 14.00
CA ARG A 161 -13.97 12.36 14.74
C ARG A 161 -12.76 11.43 14.79
N ILE A 162 -11.61 11.90 14.29
CA ILE A 162 -10.34 11.19 14.42
C ILE A 162 -9.76 11.48 15.81
N GLU A 163 -9.71 10.44 16.65
CA GLU A 163 -9.12 10.52 17.99
C GLU A 163 -7.61 10.20 17.96
N PRO A 164 -6.79 10.88 18.77
CA PRO A 164 -5.37 10.56 18.88
C PRO A 164 -5.12 9.12 19.33
N ARG A 165 -4.18 8.43 18.67
CA ARG A 165 -3.70 7.11 19.14
C ARG A 165 -2.95 7.26 20.48
N SER A 166 -3.02 6.23 21.33
CA SER A 166 -2.31 6.20 22.62
C SER A 166 -0.80 6.23 22.44
N ALA A 167 -0.07 6.87 23.34
CA ALA A 167 1.40 6.91 23.31
C ALA A 167 2.05 5.56 23.63
N ASP A 168 1.35 4.67 24.32
CA ASP A 168 1.88 3.39 24.84
C ASP A 168 1.87 2.24 23.81
N ASP A 169 1.86 2.57 22.52
CA ASP A 169 1.99 1.56 21.47
C ASP A 169 3.46 1.14 21.34
N SER A 170 3.74 -0.15 21.56
CA SER A 170 5.08 -0.74 21.45
C SER A 170 5.70 -0.62 20.05
N LEU A 171 4.92 -0.19 19.06
CA LEU A 171 5.37 0.08 17.69
C LEU A 171 5.58 1.58 17.41
N SER A 172 5.45 2.45 18.40
CA SER A 172 5.52 3.92 18.23
C SER A 172 6.81 4.38 17.52
N GLY A 173 7.95 3.81 17.90
CA GLY A 173 9.26 4.16 17.37
C GLY A 173 9.55 3.66 15.94
N VAL A 174 8.73 2.79 15.35
CA VAL A 174 9.05 2.19 14.04
C VAL A 174 9.13 3.27 12.96
N VAL A 175 10.26 3.31 12.23
CA VAL A 175 10.45 4.23 11.11
C VAL A 175 9.73 3.70 9.89
N ARG A 176 8.89 4.52 9.25
CA ARG A 176 7.98 4.10 8.18
C ARG A 176 8.35 4.67 6.81
N CYS A 177 8.95 5.86 6.77
CA CYS A 177 9.40 6.49 5.54
C CYS A 177 10.60 7.40 5.80
N LEU A 178 11.44 7.54 4.77
CA LEU A 178 12.59 8.43 4.73
C LEU A 178 12.55 9.22 3.43
N CYS A 179 12.98 10.48 3.45
CA CYS A 179 13.01 11.34 2.27
C CYS A 179 14.19 12.31 2.38
N PHE A 180 14.94 12.44 1.29
CA PHE A 180 15.90 13.53 1.11
C PHE A 180 15.26 14.67 0.32
N ALA A 181 15.66 15.91 0.62
CA ALA A 181 15.18 17.10 -0.08
C ALA A 181 16.17 18.25 0.06
N ASP A 182 16.39 19.03 -0.99
CA ASP A 182 17.08 20.32 -0.89
C ASP A 182 16.05 21.43 -0.65
N THR A 183 15.99 21.97 0.56
CA THR A 183 14.92 22.90 0.96
C THR A 183 15.29 23.76 2.16
N TYR A 184 14.42 24.71 2.47
CA TYR A 184 14.47 25.60 3.62
C TYR A 184 14.09 24.87 4.93
N LEU A 185 15.02 24.76 5.87
CA LEU A 185 14.75 24.18 7.20
C LEU A 185 15.08 25.14 8.36
N ARG A 186 16.19 25.87 8.26
CA ARG A 186 16.68 26.78 9.31
C ARG A 186 16.07 28.17 9.16
N ASP A 187 16.20 28.76 7.98
CA ASP A 187 15.66 30.07 7.62
C ASP A 187 14.99 30.00 6.23
N SER A 188 14.47 31.14 5.75
CA SER A 188 13.77 31.24 4.46
C SER A 188 14.66 31.77 3.32
N THR A 189 15.96 31.91 3.56
CA THR A 189 16.91 32.51 2.61
C THR A 189 17.92 31.49 2.09
N HIS A 190 18.38 30.59 2.96
CA HIS A 190 19.35 29.56 2.68
C HIS A 190 18.64 28.21 2.66
N HIS A 191 18.52 27.64 1.47
CA HIS A 191 18.17 26.24 1.33
C HIS A 191 19.42 25.37 1.50
N GLY A 192 19.21 24.09 1.75
CA GLY A 192 20.28 23.12 1.70
C GLY A 192 19.76 21.68 1.81
N PRO A 193 20.67 20.71 1.71
CA PRO A 193 20.36 19.30 1.85
C PRO A 193 19.69 18.98 3.19
N THR A 194 18.60 18.24 3.15
CA THR A 194 17.85 17.80 4.33
C THR A 194 17.47 16.34 4.25
N MET A 195 17.33 15.69 5.41
CA MET A 195 16.78 14.34 5.55
C MET A 195 15.58 14.37 6.48
N TRP A 196 14.51 13.68 6.09
CA TRP A 196 13.25 13.59 6.82
C TRP A 196 12.96 12.13 7.17
N ALA A 197 12.54 11.87 8.40
CA ALA A 197 12.17 10.55 8.88
C ALA A 197 10.79 10.58 9.53
N GLY A 198 9.86 9.75 9.05
CA GLY A 198 8.52 9.60 9.60
C GLY A 198 8.36 8.31 10.38
N THR A 199 7.71 8.37 11.54
CA THR A 199 7.50 7.21 12.43
C THR A 199 6.05 6.74 12.47
N ASN A 200 5.86 5.59 13.11
CA ASN A 200 4.56 4.99 13.35
C ASN A 200 3.73 5.75 14.40
N SER A 201 4.37 6.51 15.30
CA SER A 201 3.70 7.42 16.26
C SER A 201 3.24 8.75 15.66
N GLY A 202 3.42 8.95 14.35
CA GLY A 202 3.12 10.24 13.70
C GLY A 202 4.14 11.33 14.03
N SER A 203 5.36 10.96 14.43
CA SER A 203 6.48 11.90 14.63
C SER A 203 7.27 12.02 13.32
N VAL A 204 7.70 13.24 12.98
CA VAL A 204 8.55 13.51 11.83
C VAL A 204 9.79 14.28 12.27
N PHE A 205 10.97 13.71 12.03
CA PHE A 205 12.25 14.34 12.30
C PHE A 205 12.81 14.93 11.00
N ALA A 206 13.30 16.16 11.05
CA ALA A 206 13.95 16.83 9.93
C ALA A 206 15.36 17.27 10.32
N TYR A 207 16.36 16.77 9.60
CA TYR A 207 17.76 17.10 9.79
C TYR A 207 18.25 17.98 8.64
N ALA A 208 18.96 19.05 8.97
CA ALA A 208 19.79 19.79 8.02
C ALA A 208 21.12 19.05 7.88
N LEU A 209 21.57 18.83 6.64
CA LEU A 209 22.82 18.14 6.35
C LEU A 209 23.85 19.18 5.89
N GLU A 210 24.98 19.21 6.58
CA GLU A 210 26.12 20.05 6.21
C GLU A 210 27.06 19.17 5.39
N LEU A 211 26.94 19.28 4.07
CA LEU A 211 27.75 18.51 3.13
C LEU A 211 29.03 19.28 2.79
N PRO A 212 30.19 18.61 2.76
CA PRO A 212 31.43 19.24 2.28
C PRO A 212 31.31 19.58 0.78
N SER A 213 32.08 20.55 0.32
CA SER A 213 32.17 20.85 -1.12
C SER A 213 32.76 19.66 -1.89
N GLN A 214 32.50 19.60 -3.20
CA GLN A 214 32.94 18.44 -4.00
C GLN A 214 34.44 18.16 -3.90
N GLU A 215 35.24 19.21 -3.89
CA GLU A 215 36.70 19.16 -3.76
C GLU A 215 37.17 18.66 -2.39
N LYS A 216 36.33 18.81 -1.35
CA LYS A 216 36.62 18.45 0.04
C LYS A 216 35.91 17.17 0.48
N PHE A 217 35.22 16.48 -0.43
CA PHE A 217 34.54 15.20 -0.16
C PHE A 217 35.49 14.09 0.27
N SER A 218 36.81 14.22 0.15
CA SER A 218 37.81 13.30 0.74
C SER A 218 38.40 13.76 2.08
N GLU A 219 38.33 15.05 2.42
CA GLU A 219 38.89 15.64 3.65
C GLU A 219 37.87 15.83 4.81
N GLN A 220 36.72 16.46 4.59
CA GLN A 220 35.70 16.74 5.62
C GLN A 220 34.47 15.80 5.63
N SER A 221 34.07 15.29 6.79
CA SER A 221 32.87 14.45 6.91
C SER A 221 31.59 15.28 6.84
N ALA A 222 30.52 14.72 6.27
CA ALA A 222 29.20 15.33 6.35
C ALA A 222 28.66 15.29 7.78
N GLU A 223 27.92 16.32 8.18
CA GLU A 223 27.27 16.41 9.49
C GLU A 223 25.74 16.48 9.34
N ALA A 224 25.02 15.95 10.32
CA ALA A 224 23.56 16.01 10.37
C ALA A 224 23.10 16.68 11.66
N VAL A 225 22.40 17.82 11.52
CA VAL A 225 21.90 18.63 12.65
C VAL A 225 20.38 18.59 12.68
N LEU A 226 19.80 18.16 13.80
CA LEU A 226 18.35 18.14 13.98
C LEU A 226 17.80 19.58 13.90
N GLY A 227 16.95 19.84 12.91
CA GLY A 227 16.33 21.15 12.69
C GLY A 227 14.91 21.25 13.21
N LYS A 228 14.07 20.23 12.97
CA LYS A 228 12.67 20.21 13.41
C LYS A 228 12.25 18.82 13.86
N GLU A 229 11.37 18.78 14.86
CA GLU A 229 10.60 17.61 15.24
C GLU A 229 9.12 17.97 15.21
N ILE A 230 8.35 17.29 14.36
CA ILE A 230 6.94 17.58 14.10
C ILE A 230 6.12 16.40 14.64
N GLN A 231 5.30 16.66 15.64
CA GLN A 231 4.35 15.66 16.15
C GLN A 231 2.96 15.88 15.55
N LEU A 232 2.47 14.91 14.79
CA LEU A 232 1.08 14.91 14.34
C LEU A 232 0.14 14.67 15.53
N MET A 233 -0.88 15.53 15.67
CA MET A 233 -1.81 15.49 16.81
C MET A 233 -2.62 14.19 16.87
N HIS A 234 -2.96 13.61 15.72
CA HIS A 234 -3.71 12.35 15.65
C HIS A 234 -2.82 11.11 15.84
N ARG A 235 -1.50 11.28 15.82
CA ARG A 235 -0.51 10.20 16.08
C ARG A 235 -0.66 8.97 15.18
N ALA A 236 -1.22 9.14 13.97
CA ALA A 236 -1.23 8.05 13.00
C ALA A 236 0.12 7.90 12.31
N PRO A 237 0.50 6.68 11.91
CA PRO A 237 1.73 6.39 11.21
C PRO A 237 1.89 7.26 9.98
N VAL A 238 3.08 7.83 9.83
CA VAL A 238 3.47 8.55 8.62
C VAL A 238 3.76 7.53 7.54
N VAL A 239 3.10 7.65 6.40
CA VAL A 239 3.26 6.76 5.25
C VAL A 239 4.28 7.32 4.26
N THR A 240 4.23 8.64 4.02
CA THR A 240 5.11 9.31 3.06
C THR A 240 5.32 10.77 3.45
N ILE A 241 6.51 11.28 3.17
CA ILE A 241 6.89 12.69 3.27
C ILE A 241 7.40 13.12 1.90
N ALA A 242 6.99 14.29 1.44
CA ALA A 242 7.50 14.89 0.22
C ALA A 242 7.63 16.40 0.40
N VAL A 243 8.61 17.02 -0.27
CA VAL A 243 8.77 18.47 -0.29
C VAL A 243 8.31 19.01 -1.64
N LEU A 244 7.60 20.13 -1.57
CA LEU A 244 7.04 20.86 -2.70
C LEU A 244 7.75 22.22 -2.83
N ASP A 245 8.10 22.59 -4.05
CA ASP A 245 8.72 23.87 -4.39
C ASP A 245 7.76 25.07 -4.25
N GLY A 246 8.23 26.27 -4.61
CA GLY A 246 7.45 27.51 -4.58
C GLY A 246 6.16 27.49 -5.42
N ARG A 247 6.07 26.61 -6.42
CA ARG A 247 4.89 26.43 -7.28
C ARG A 247 4.02 25.25 -6.84
N GLY A 248 4.43 24.51 -5.81
CA GLY A 248 3.71 23.34 -5.31
C GLY A 248 4.05 22.04 -6.04
N ASN A 249 5.11 22.00 -6.85
CA ASN A 249 5.58 20.80 -7.51
C ASN A 249 6.51 19.99 -6.58
N PRO A 250 6.48 18.65 -6.63
CA PRO A 250 7.49 17.85 -5.94
C PRO A 250 8.90 18.21 -6.38
N LEU A 251 9.85 18.17 -5.45
CA LEU A 251 11.26 18.27 -5.80
C LEU A 251 11.70 17.08 -6.68
N PRO A 252 12.61 17.31 -7.65
CA PRO A 252 13.12 16.27 -8.54
C PRO A 252 13.96 15.23 -7.80
N GLU A 253 14.07 14.02 -8.37
CA GLU A 253 14.98 12.99 -7.88
C GLU A 253 16.45 13.37 -8.12
N PRO A 254 17.40 12.75 -7.39
CA PRO A 254 18.83 12.98 -7.60
C PRO A 254 19.19 12.79 -9.08
N TYR A 255 19.98 13.70 -9.63
CA TYR A 255 20.37 13.78 -11.05
C TYR A 255 19.29 14.19 -12.05
N GLU A 256 18.01 14.29 -11.69
CA GLU A 256 17.00 14.67 -12.67
C GLU A 256 17.14 16.14 -13.11
N ALA A 257 17.35 17.06 -12.16
CA ALA A 257 17.53 18.47 -12.49
C ALA A 257 18.92 18.76 -13.11
N SER A 258 19.99 18.15 -12.56
CA SER A 258 21.36 18.40 -13.02
C SER A 258 21.64 17.82 -14.42
N ARG A 259 20.84 16.84 -14.87
CA ARG A 259 20.91 16.25 -16.22
C ARG A 259 19.80 16.73 -17.16
N ASP A 260 19.07 17.78 -16.78
CA ASP A 260 17.99 18.38 -17.59
C ASP A 260 16.86 17.38 -17.95
N LEU A 261 16.63 16.38 -17.08
CA LEU A 261 15.53 15.41 -17.19
C LEU A 261 14.25 15.90 -16.51
N ALA A 262 14.37 16.87 -15.60
CA ALA A 262 13.25 17.52 -14.92
C ALA A 262 13.49 19.02 -14.80
N LYS A 263 12.40 19.78 -14.69
CA LYS A 263 12.46 21.23 -14.46
C LYS A 263 13.12 21.51 -13.11
N ALA A 264 14.05 22.46 -13.09
CA ALA A 264 14.66 22.93 -11.86
C ALA A 264 13.57 23.43 -10.87
N PRO A 265 13.70 23.12 -9.57
CA PRO A 265 12.71 23.52 -8.57
C PRO A 265 12.65 25.03 -8.41
N ASP A 266 11.45 25.57 -8.19
CA ASP A 266 11.27 27.00 -7.91
C ASP A 266 11.70 27.35 -6.48
N MET A 267 12.93 27.84 -6.34
CA MET A 267 13.52 28.27 -5.07
C MET A 267 13.12 29.71 -4.67
N GLN A 268 12.43 30.48 -5.52
CA GLN A 268 12.04 31.85 -5.14
C GLN A 268 10.79 31.86 -4.25
N GLY A 269 9.88 30.91 -4.46
CA GLY A 269 8.67 30.77 -3.68
C GLY A 269 8.88 30.02 -2.35
N SER A 270 7.90 30.12 -1.46
CA SER A 270 7.94 29.40 -0.18
C SER A 270 7.64 27.93 -0.38
N HIS A 271 8.65 27.09 -0.13
CA HIS A 271 8.50 25.64 -0.16
C HIS A 271 7.49 25.15 0.89
N SER A 272 6.93 23.97 0.67
CA SER A 272 6.02 23.31 1.59
C SER A 272 6.39 21.84 1.77
N VAL A 273 6.13 21.27 2.94
CA VAL A 273 6.26 19.82 3.18
C VAL A 273 4.88 19.18 3.24
N LEU A 274 4.67 18.16 2.42
CA LEU A 274 3.51 17.27 2.43
C LEU A 274 3.82 16.06 3.31
N ILE A 275 2.99 15.85 4.33
CA ILE A 275 3.06 14.71 5.23
C ILE A 275 1.76 13.92 5.07
N ALA A 276 1.88 12.71 4.54
CA ALA A 276 0.77 11.76 4.41
C ALA A 276 0.86 10.72 5.53
N SER A 277 -0.21 10.62 6.33
CA SER A 277 -0.36 9.59 7.37
C SER A 277 -1.46 8.61 6.98
N GLU A 278 -1.62 7.52 7.74
CA GLU A 278 -2.72 6.56 7.54
C GLU A 278 -4.12 7.21 7.59
N GLU A 279 -4.27 8.37 8.23
CA GLU A 279 -5.59 8.95 8.48
C GLU A 279 -5.84 10.32 7.81
N GLN A 280 -4.77 11.08 7.57
CA GLN A 280 -4.85 12.46 7.07
C GLN A 280 -3.64 12.84 6.22
N PHE A 281 -3.87 13.74 5.27
CA PHE A 281 -2.83 14.45 4.52
C PHE A 281 -2.69 15.86 5.08
N LYS A 282 -1.47 16.35 5.27
CA LYS A 282 -1.22 17.72 5.75
C LYS A 282 -0.07 18.35 4.96
N VAL A 283 -0.27 19.58 4.51
CA VAL A 283 0.77 20.43 3.92
C VAL A 283 1.13 21.51 4.92
N PHE A 284 2.43 21.69 5.17
CA PHE A 284 2.98 22.72 6.02
C PHE A 284 3.93 23.62 5.23
N THR A 285 3.90 24.92 5.48
CA THR A 285 4.83 25.88 4.87
C THR A 285 6.19 25.81 5.55
N LEU A 286 7.27 25.77 4.77
CA LEU A 286 8.66 25.80 5.26
C LEU A 286 9.23 27.23 5.28
N PRO A 287 10.19 27.54 6.18
CA PRO A 287 10.78 26.68 7.22
C PRO A 287 9.95 26.64 8.53
N LYS A 288 8.90 27.45 8.64
CA LYS A 288 8.15 27.66 9.89
C LYS A 288 7.34 26.43 10.34
N VAL A 289 7.07 25.51 9.42
CA VAL A 289 6.19 24.34 9.60
C VAL A 289 4.78 24.76 10.04
N SER A 290 4.28 25.88 9.49
CA SER A 290 2.90 26.32 9.74
C SER A 290 1.93 25.55 8.85
N ALA A 291 0.86 25.01 9.44
CA ALA A 291 -0.13 24.25 8.67
C ALA A 291 -0.79 25.12 7.59
N LYS A 292 -0.77 24.65 6.34
CA LYS A 292 -1.32 25.32 5.16
C LYS A 292 -2.65 24.69 4.75
N THR A 293 -2.65 23.38 4.54
CA THR A 293 -3.83 22.63 4.07
C THR A 293 -3.86 21.25 4.70
N LYS A 294 -5.05 20.70 4.91
CA LYS A 294 -5.22 19.34 5.44
C LYS A 294 -6.45 18.67 4.83
N PHE A 295 -6.37 17.37 4.63
CA PHE A 295 -7.50 16.53 4.26
C PHE A 295 -7.57 15.33 5.21
N LYS A 296 -8.76 15.07 5.78
CA LYS A 296 -8.97 14.02 6.77
C LYS A 296 -9.62 12.78 6.14
N LEU A 297 -8.82 11.97 5.44
CA LEU A 297 -9.33 10.82 4.68
C LEU A 297 -10.22 9.90 5.52
N THR A 298 -9.76 9.44 6.69
CA THR A 298 -10.55 8.52 7.52
C THR A 298 -11.85 9.14 8.05
N ALA A 299 -11.88 10.46 8.23
CA ALA A 299 -13.07 11.16 8.69
C ALA A 299 -14.13 11.29 7.59
N HIS A 300 -13.68 11.49 6.34
CA HIS A 300 -14.55 11.64 5.17
C HIS A 300 -14.98 10.29 4.58
N GLU A 301 -14.04 9.39 4.35
CA GLU A 301 -14.25 8.14 3.58
C GLU A 301 -14.29 6.89 4.47
N GLY A 302 -13.92 6.99 5.75
CA GLY A 302 -13.85 5.83 6.65
C GLY A 302 -12.73 4.84 6.33
N CYS A 303 -11.87 5.14 5.35
CA CYS A 303 -10.72 4.32 4.96
C CYS A 303 -9.40 4.88 5.51
N ARG A 304 -8.32 4.11 5.36
CA ARG A 304 -6.96 4.42 5.82
C ARG A 304 -5.98 4.25 4.68
N VAL A 305 -5.01 5.15 4.61
CA VAL A 305 -3.96 5.16 3.60
C VAL A 305 -3.01 3.97 3.80
N ARG A 306 -2.67 3.26 2.71
CA ARG A 306 -1.69 2.17 2.68
C ARG A 306 -0.45 2.52 1.90
N LYS A 307 -0.62 3.10 0.70
CA LYS A 307 0.47 3.54 -0.17
C LYS A 307 0.15 4.93 -0.71
N VAL A 308 1.18 5.73 -0.92
CA VAL A 308 1.08 7.08 -1.45
C VAL A 308 2.18 7.29 -2.47
N ALA A 309 1.85 7.95 -3.58
CA ALA A 309 2.83 8.44 -4.53
C ALA A 309 2.41 9.82 -5.05
N LEU A 310 3.41 10.63 -5.40
CA LEU A 310 3.20 11.82 -6.23
C LEU A 310 3.37 11.40 -7.68
N ALA A 311 2.34 11.67 -8.49
CA ALA A 311 2.32 11.35 -9.91
C ALA A 311 2.09 12.61 -10.74
N SER A 312 2.75 12.68 -11.88
CA SER A 312 2.54 13.69 -12.91
C SER A 312 1.57 13.17 -13.96
N PHE A 313 0.50 13.90 -14.19
CA PHE A 313 -0.55 13.60 -15.16
C PHE A 313 -0.43 14.56 -16.34
N VAL A 314 0.03 14.05 -17.48
CA VAL A 314 0.10 14.78 -18.75
C VAL A 314 -1.28 14.80 -19.40
N SER A 315 -1.69 15.95 -19.93
CA SER A 315 -3.02 16.10 -20.52
C SER A 315 -3.16 15.36 -21.86
N ALA A 316 -4.34 14.77 -22.07
CA ALA A 316 -4.72 14.22 -23.37
C ALA A 316 -4.98 15.33 -24.41
N ALA A 317 -5.37 16.53 -23.97
CA ALA A 317 -5.71 17.65 -24.85
C ALA A 317 -4.51 18.55 -25.20
N SER A 318 -3.45 18.55 -24.38
CA SER A 318 -2.24 19.35 -24.61
C SER A 318 -1.02 18.60 -24.11
N GLU A 319 -0.03 18.39 -24.98
CA GLU A 319 1.19 17.63 -24.65
C GLU A 319 2.14 18.42 -23.74
N ASP A 320 2.11 19.75 -23.82
CA ASP A 320 2.97 20.63 -23.02
C ASP A 320 2.41 20.88 -21.61
N TYR A 321 1.23 20.34 -21.30
CA TYR A 321 0.55 20.56 -20.03
C TYR A 321 0.54 19.31 -19.17
N SER A 322 1.03 19.46 -17.94
CA SER A 322 1.06 18.41 -16.93
C SER A 322 0.78 18.97 -15.55
N GLU A 323 0.03 18.23 -14.74
CA GLU A 323 -0.21 18.56 -13.33
C GLU A 323 0.25 17.44 -12.40
N ASN A 324 0.65 17.80 -11.18
CA ASN A 324 1.02 16.83 -10.17
C ASN A 324 -0.18 16.52 -9.25
N GLY A 325 -0.40 15.23 -9.01
CA GLY A 325 -1.44 14.72 -8.12
C GLY A 325 -0.88 13.79 -7.06
N LEU A 326 -1.55 13.74 -5.92
CA LEU A 326 -1.29 12.78 -4.85
C LEU A 326 -2.18 11.56 -5.07
N VAL A 327 -1.58 10.43 -5.38
CA VAL A 327 -2.28 9.15 -5.52
C VAL A 327 -2.16 8.38 -4.22
N CYS A 328 -3.27 7.88 -3.69
CA CYS A 328 -3.24 7.01 -2.52
C CYS A 328 -4.09 5.74 -2.70
N LEU A 329 -3.49 4.59 -2.38
CA LEU A 329 -4.19 3.33 -2.20
C LEU A 329 -4.62 3.21 -0.74
N THR A 330 -5.86 2.80 -0.49
CA THR A 330 -6.38 2.62 0.87
C THR A 330 -6.42 1.16 1.30
N ASN A 331 -6.75 0.92 2.57
CA ASN A 331 -6.97 -0.40 3.14
C ASN A 331 -8.21 -1.12 2.61
N LEU A 332 -9.08 -0.43 1.85
CA LEU A 332 -10.23 -1.02 1.17
C LEU A 332 -9.92 -1.39 -0.28
N GLY A 333 -8.70 -1.10 -0.76
CA GLY A 333 -8.25 -1.41 -2.11
C GLY A 333 -8.71 -0.42 -3.19
N ASP A 334 -9.39 0.65 -2.81
CA ASP A 334 -9.65 1.80 -3.67
C ASP A 334 -8.43 2.72 -3.79
N VAL A 335 -8.33 3.40 -4.93
CA VAL A 335 -7.28 4.35 -5.28
C VAL A 335 -7.91 5.72 -5.47
N HIS A 336 -7.41 6.70 -4.73
CA HIS A 336 -7.86 8.09 -4.78
C HIS A 336 -6.78 8.98 -5.38
N VAL A 337 -7.20 10.03 -6.08
CA VAL A 337 -6.30 11.08 -6.59
C VAL A 337 -6.72 12.42 -5.98
N PHE A 338 -5.75 13.17 -5.46
CA PHE A 338 -5.95 14.51 -4.91
C PHE A 338 -5.09 15.54 -5.64
N SER A 339 -5.59 16.76 -5.79
CA SER A 339 -4.78 17.87 -6.31
C SER A 339 -3.66 18.23 -5.33
N VAL A 340 -2.49 18.60 -5.82
CA VAL A 340 -1.38 19.11 -4.98
C VAL A 340 -1.11 20.58 -5.34
N PRO A 341 -0.89 21.49 -4.37
CA PRO A 341 -0.81 21.30 -2.93
C PRO A 341 -2.17 21.40 -2.19
N ALA A 342 -3.27 21.65 -2.90
CA ALA A 342 -4.56 21.99 -2.27
C ALA A 342 -5.29 20.80 -1.60
N LEU A 343 -4.83 19.56 -1.82
CA LEU A 343 -5.40 18.32 -1.28
C LEU A 343 -6.91 18.16 -1.53
N ARG A 344 -7.42 18.66 -2.67
CA ARG A 344 -8.81 18.47 -3.08
C ARG A 344 -8.98 17.10 -3.72
N PRO A 345 -9.92 16.25 -3.26
CA PRO A 345 -10.26 15.00 -3.94
C PRO A 345 -10.62 15.26 -5.40
N GLN A 346 -10.11 14.44 -6.31
CA GLN A 346 -10.41 14.52 -7.75
C GLN A 346 -11.26 13.33 -8.18
N VAL A 347 -10.73 12.12 -7.98
CA VAL A 347 -11.35 10.87 -8.43
C VAL A 347 -11.05 9.73 -7.47
N ARG A 348 -11.92 8.73 -7.49
CA ARG A 348 -11.82 7.48 -6.73
C ARG A 348 -12.14 6.31 -7.65
N TYR A 349 -11.33 5.27 -7.60
CA TYR A 349 -11.51 4.04 -8.36
C TYR A 349 -11.36 2.82 -7.45
N ASP A 350 -12.25 1.83 -7.59
CA ASP A 350 -12.07 0.53 -6.94
C ASP A 350 -11.07 -0.28 -7.78
N CYS A 351 -9.92 -0.63 -7.20
CA CYS A 351 -8.79 -1.23 -7.95
C CYS A 351 -8.49 -2.66 -7.47
N VAL A 352 -8.30 -2.82 -6.16
CA VAL A 352 -8.02 -4.10 -5.51
C VAL A 352 -9.20 -4.45 -4.60
N ARG A 353 -9.57 -5.73 -4.51
CA ARG A 353 -10.62 -6.15 -3.57
C ARG A 353 -10.15 -5.92 -2.13
N LYS A 354 -11.02 -5.41 -1.26
CA LYS A 354 -10.68 -5.15 0.16
C LYS A 354 -10.20 -6.40 0.91
N GLU A 355 -10.66 -7.59 0.48
CA GLU A 355 -10.28 -8.89 1.04
C GLU A 355 -8.88 -9.34 0.57
N ASP A 356 -8.40 -8.80 -0.54
CA ASP A 356 -7.09 -9.15 -1.11
C ASP A 356 -5.97 -8.32 -0.45
N ILE A 357 -5.65 -8.73 0.78
CA ILE A 357 -4.60 -8.09 1.58
C ILE A 357 -3.23 -8.19 0.88
N SER A 358 -2.99 -9.28 0.14
CA SER A 358 -1.75 -9.49 -0.62
C SER A 358 -1.64 -8.48 -1.76
N GLY A 359 -2.69 -8.32 -2.57
CA GLY A 359 -2.77 -7.31 -3.61
C GLY A 359 -2.57 -5.89 -3.07
N ILE A 360 -3.24 -5.54 -1.96
CA ILE A 360 -3.10 -4.21 -1.34
C ILE A 360 -1.67 -3.96 -0.84
N THR A 361 -1.04 -4.98 -0.24
CA THR A 361 0.30 -4.85 0.36
C THR A 361 1.40 -4.77 -0.69
N SER A 362 1.28 -5.60 -1.73
CA SER A 362 2.23 -5.68 -2.85
C SER A 362 2.12 -4.50 -3.81
N CYS A 363 1.05 -3.71 -3.72
CA CYS A 363 0.80 -2.63 -4.65
C CYS A 363 1.91 -1.56 -4.62
N VAL A 364 2.37 -1.18 -5.82
CA VAL A 364 3.31 -0.08 -6.07
C VAL A 364 2.69 0.91 -7.06
N LEU A 365 2.93 2.20 -6.81
CA LEU A 365 2.44 3.31 -7.61
C LEU A 365 3.61 3.98 -8.33
N THR A 366 3.42 4.36 -9.59
CA THR A 366 4.43 5.03 -10.41
C THR A 366 4.22 6.55 -10.45
N ARG A 367 5.27 7.27 -10.86
CA ARG A 367 5.22 8.72 -11.09
C ARG A 367 4.37 9.12 -12.30
N THR A 368 4.03 8.18 -13.17
CA THR A 368 3.24 8.43 -14.40
C THR A 368 1.76 8.15 -14.20
N GLY A 369 1.32 7.91 -12.96
CA GLY A 369 -0.07 7.60 -12.65
C GLY A 369 -0.46 6.16 -12.97
N GLN A 370 0.50 5.23 -13.02
CA GLN A 370 0.23 3.80 -13.15
C GLN A 370 0.42 3.10 -11.80
N GLY A 371 -0.01 1.86 -11.70
CA GLY A 371 0.32 1.00 -10.58
C GLY A 371 0.31 -0.47 -10.93
N PHE A 372 0.91 -1.25 -10.06
CA PHE A 372 1.05 -2.69 -10.20
C PHE A 372 0.70 -3.33 -8.86
N HIS A 373 -0.06 -4.42 -8.88
CA HIS A 373 -0.29 -5.24 -7.70
C HIS A 373 -0.24 -6.72 -8.08
N LEU A 374 0.11 -7.59 -7.14
CA LEU A 374 0.04 -9.02 -7.35
C LEU A 374 -1.44 -9.45 -7.42
N ILE A 375 -1.78 -10.25 -8.42
CA ILE A 375 -3.05 -10.99 -8.50
C ILE A 375 -2.86 -12.47 -8.13
N SER A 376 -1.62 -12.94 -8.23
CA SER A 376 -1.15 -14.25 -7.78
C SER A 376 0.30 -14.11 -7.30
N PRO A 377 0.90 -15.12 -6.65
CA PRO A 377 2.30 -15.05 -6.22
C PRO A 377 3.32 -14.87 -7.35
N SER A 378 2.92 -15.11 -8.61
CA SER A 378 3.80 -15.10 -9.78
C SER A 378 3.43 -14.06 -10.83
N GLU A 379 2.35 -13.29 -10.65
CA GLU A 379 1.82 -12.41 -11.69
C GLU A 379 1.35 -11.06 -11.14
N PHE A 380 1.71 -10.00 -11.85
CA PHE A 380 1.23 -8.64 -11.59
C PHE A 380 0.09 -8.25 -12.53
N ALA A 381 -0.91 -7.57 -12.00
CA ALA A 381 -1.82 -6.76 -12.78
C ALA A 381 -1.34 -5.30 -12.80
N ARG A 382 -1.35 -4.69 -13.98
CA ARG A 382 -1.08 -3.26 -14.19
C ARG A 382 -2.40 -2.51 -14.30
N PHE A 383 -2.52 -1.38 -13.61
CA PHE A 383 -3.59 -0.41 -13.82
C PHE A 383 -3.01 0.96 -14.17
N SER A 384 -3.82 1.80 -14.84
CA SER A 384 -3.46 3.18 -15.16
C SER A 384 -4.57 4.13 -14.74
N LEU A 385 -4.18 5.21 -14.08
CA LEU A 385 -5.01 6.38 -13.74
C LEU A 385 -4.75 7.53 -14.73
N SER A 386 -3.75 7.40 -15.59
CA SER A 386 -3.32 8.41 -16.55
C SER A 386 -3.85 8.08 -17.95
N THR A 387 -4.40 9.08 -18.62
CA THR A 387 -4.90 8.98 -20.00
C THR A 387 -3.78 8.81 -21.03
N ARG A 388 -2.53 9.15 -20.67
CA ARG A 388 -1.35 9.04 -21.54
C ARG A 388 -0.53 7.78 -21.28
N ALA A 389 -0.58 7.23 -20.06
CA ALA A 389 0.22 6.06 -19.68
C ALA A 389 -0.58 4.74 -19.77
N VAL A 390 -1.08 4.41 -20.96
CA VAL A 390 -1.85 3.18 -21.20
C VAL A 390 -0.93 2.14 -21.84
N THR A 391 -0.92 0.92 -21.30
CA THR A 391 -0.17 -0.21 -21.87
C THR A 391 -1.11 -1.38 -22.05
N GLU A 392 -1.36 -1.76 -23.29
CA GLU A 392 -2.24 -2.87 -23.67
C GLU A 392 -1.60 -3.67 -24.81
N PRO A 393 -1.81 -5.00 -24.87
CA PRO A 393 -1.34 -5.80 -25.99
C PRO A 393 -2.11 -5.42 -27.25
N ARG A 394 -1.38 -4.91 -28.26
CA ARG A 394 -1.90 -4.70 -29.61
C ARG A 394 -1.19 -5.65 -30.56
N CYS A 395 -1.86 -6.73 -30.92
CA CYS A 395 -1.32 -7.75 -31.82
C CYS A 395 -2.33 -8.08 -32.92
N SER A 396 -1.81 -8.42 -34.10
CA SER A 396 -2.58 -8.97 -35.22
C SER A 396 -1.99 -10.33 -35.57
N VAL A 397 -2.85 -11.27 -35.96
CA VAL A 397 -2.44 -12.57 -36.48
C VAL A 397 -3.00 -12.68 -37.88
N ASP A 398 -2.12 -12.57 -38.87
CA ASP A 398 -2.50 -12.77 -40.26
C ASP A 398 -2.65 -14.27 -40.52
N VAL A 399 -3.86 -14.67 -40.87
CA VAL A 399 -4.13 -16.04 -41.29
C VAL A 399 -4.15 -16.03 -42.81
N GLU A 400 -3.17 -16.68 -43.44
CA GLU A 400 -3.28 -17.05 -44.84
C GLU A 400 -4.44 -18.04 -44.96
N ARG A 401 -5.64 -17.52 -45.24
CA ARG A 401 -6.71 -18.36 -45.77
C ARG A 401 -6.22 -18.81 -47.14
N PRO A 402 -6.06 -20.12 -47.40
CA PRO A 402 -5.79 -20.59 -48.74
C PRO A 402 -6.84 -19.97 -49.65
N LEU A 403 -6.38 -19.23 -50.67
CA LEU A 403 -7.23 -18.61 -51.69
C LEU A 403 -8.38 -19.55 -52.02
N ASP A 404 -9.61 -19.03 -51.87
CA ASP A 404 -10.82 -19.69 -52.33
C ASP A 404 -10.53 -20.27 -53.71
N SER A 405 -10.40 -21.59 -53.79
CA SER A 405 -10.51 -22.28 -55.06
C SER A 405 -11.89 -21.88 -55.61
N PRO A 406 -12.01 -21.34 -56.83
CA PRO A 406 -13.29 -20.88 -57.38
C PRO A 406 -14.15 -22.08 -57.82
N ALA A 407 -14.28 -23.07 -56.95
CA ALA A 407 -15.03 -24.30 -57.15
C ALA A 407 -15.56 -24.77 -55.80
N LEU A 408 -16.58 -24.06 -55.30
CA LEU A 408 -17.74 -24.56 -54.54
C LEU A 408 -18.58 -23.35 -54.08
N ARG A 409 -18.98 -22.53 -55.05
CA ARG A 409 -20.07 -21.58 -54.86
C ARG A 409 -21.37 -22.34 -55.08
N ASN A 410 -21.90 -22.88 -53.99
CA ASN A 410 -23.26 -23.37 -53.74
C ASN A 410 -23.19 -24.63 -52.90
N GLU A 411 -23.14 -24.50 -51.58
CA GLU A 411 -24.09 -25.16 -50.70
C GLU A 411 -24.31 -24.27 -49.48
N ALA A 412 -25.59 -24.09 -49.15
CA ALA A 412 -26.05 -23.24 -48.08
C ALA A 412 -25.45 -23.67 -46.73
N ALA A 413 -25.13 -22.67 -45.90
CA ALA A 413 -24.70 -22.85 -44.53
C ALA A 413 -25.72 -23.68 -43.75
N ALA A 414 -25.40 -24.95 -43.50
CA ALA A 414 -26.02 -25.74 -42.46
C ALA A 414 -25.30 -25.40 -41.13
N PRO A 415 -26.00 -24.92 -40.09
CA PRO A 415 -25.38 -24.67 -38.80
C PRO A 415 -24.95 -26.00 -38.16
N LEU A 416 -23.69 -26.06 -37.72
CA LEU A 416 -23.17 -27.12 -36.87
C LEU A 416 -23.92 -27.09 -35.53
N GLN A 417 -24.94 -27.95 -35.39
CA GLN A 417 -25.59 -28.21 -34.11
C GLN A 417 -24.74 -29.18 -33.29
N ALA A 418 -24.15 -28.68 -32.20
CA ALA A 418 -23.76 -29.52 -31.08
C ALA A 418 -25.03 -29.85 -30.26
N ASN A 419 -25.71 -30.94 -30.61
CA ASN A 419 -26.86 -31.41 -29.84
C ASN A 419 -26.41 -32.31 -28.68
N GLY A 420 -26.47 -31.76 -27.47
CA GLY A 420 -26.81 -32.50 -26.25
C GLY A 420 -28.26 -32.19 -25.86
N MET A 421 -29.14 -33.18 -26.06
CA MET A 421 -30.48 -33.34 -25.47
C MET A 421 -31.62 -32.36 -25.82
N HIS A 422 -32.57 -32.88 -26.62
CA HIS A 422 -33.90 -32.36 -26.90
C HIS A 422 -34.87 -32.46 -25.70
N LYS A 423 -35.71 -31.43 -25.53
CA LYS A 423 -37.15 -31.57 -25.24
C LYS A 423 -37.90 -30.35 -25.80
N GLU A 424 -38.84 -30.60 -26.72
CA GLU A 424 -39.72 -29.62 -27.35
C GLU A 424 -40.79 -29.07 -26.39
N PRO A 425 -41.41 -27.93 -26.77
CA PRO A 425 -42.86 -27.97 -26.97
C PRO A 425 -43.33 -27.27 -28.27
N PRO A 426 -44.58 -27.53 -28.71
CA PRO A 426 -45.03 -27.29 -30.09
C PRO A 426 -45.56 -25.88 -30.35
N ALA A 427 -45.58 -25.53 -31.63
CA ALA A 427 -46.09 -24.29 -32.20
C ALA A 427 -47.59 -24.34 -32.57
N GLY A 428 -48.18 -23.14 -32.68
CA GLY A 428 -49.51 -22.83 -33.23
C GLY A 428 -50.13 -21.68 -32.42
N GLU A 429 -50.65 -20.57 -32.94
CA GLU A 429 -51.09 -20.19 -34.28
C GLU A 429 -51.01 -18.66 -34.46
N SER A 430 -51.02 -18.24 -35.72
CA SER A 430 -51.13 -16.88 -36.26
C SER A 430 -52.35 -16.07 -35.80
N LEU A 431 -52.27 -14.72 -35.80
CA LEU A 431 -53.22 -13.79 -36.47
C LEU A 431 -52.81 -12.29 -36.38
N SER A 432 -52.68 -11.70 -37.57
CA SER A 432 -52.89 -10.32 -38.09
C SER A 432 -53.08 -9.04 -37.22
N LEU A 433 -52.38 -7.98 -37.67
CA LEU A 433 -52.77 -6.57 -37.95
C LEU A 433 -53.40 -5.68 -36.86
N GLN A 434 -52.73 -4.57 -36.52
CA GLN A 434 -53.18 -3.18 -36.84
C GLN A 434 -52.17 -2.11 -36.38
N GLU A 435 -52.09 -1.06 -37.20
CA GLU A 435 -51.33 0.18 -37.01
C GLU A 435 -51.97 1.11 -35.96
N THR A 436 -51.17 1.83 -35.16
CA THR A 436 -51.43 3.25 -34.85
C THR A 436 -50.19 3.95 -34.28
N GLU A 437 -50.01 5.20 -34.68
CA GLU A 437 -48.92 6.14 -34.38
C GLU A 437 -48.83 6.55 -32.90
N GLY A 438 -47.63 6.96 -32.44
CA GLY A 438 -47.48 7.68 -31.18
C GLY A 438 -46.06 7.81 -30.60
N SER A 439 -45.28 8.75 -31.13
CA SER A 439 -44.44 9.74 -30.42
C SER A 439 -43.68 9.41 -29.09
N LEU A 440 -42.35 9.57 -29.17
CA LEU A 440 -41.38 10.14 -28.20
C LEU A 440 -41.01 9.44 -26.85
N GLU A 441 -39.70 9.51 -26.61
CA GLU A 441 -38.95 9.45 -25.33
C GLU A 441 -38.70 8.09 -24.67
N GLY A 442 -37.53 7.52 -24.96
CA GLY A 442 -36.87 6.52 -24.14
C GLY A 442 -35.72 7.14 -23.36
N ILE A 443 -35.68 6.88 -22.04
CA ILE A 443 -34.52 6.55 -21.18
C ILE A 443 -34.94 6.86 -19.74
N GLN A 444 -35.32 5.84 -18.97
CA GLN A 444 -34.81 5.59 -17.60
C GLN A 444 -35.45 4.36 -16.94
N THR A 445 -34.55 3.56 -16.35
CA THR A 445 -34.75 2.70 -15.17
C THR A 445 -35.72 1.52 -15.23
N SER A 446 -35.17 0.31 -15.12
CA SER A 446 -35.42 -0.65 -14.01
C SER A 446 -35.28 -2.10 -14.48
N LEU A 447 -34.27 -2.82 -13.97
CA LEU A 447 -34.28 -4.29 -13.81
C LEU A 447 -33.32 -4.62 -12.64
N SER A 448 -33.79 -4.69 -11.38
CA SER A 448 -34.30 -5.90 -10.70
C SER A 448 -33.51 -7.18 -11.02
N SER A 449 -32.79 -7.65 -10.00
CA SER A 449 -32.14 -8.95 -9.93
C SER A 449 -33.16 -10.07 -9.66
N PRO A 450 -32.88 -11.31 -10.09
CA PRO A 450 -33.42 -12.48 -9.44
C PRO A 450 -32.35 -13.25 -8.66
N SER A 451 -32.75 -13.62 -7.45
CA SER A 451 -32.17 -14.58 -6.52
C SER A 451 -32.25 -16.02 -7.05
N LEU A 452 -31.20 -16.83 -6.82
CA LEU A 452 -31.31 -18.28 -6.72
C LEU A 452 -30.38 -18.82 -5.61
N ASP A 453 -30.97 -19.67 -4.78
CA ASP A 453 -30.43 -20.35 -3.60
C ASP A 453 -29.61 -21.62 -3.94
N SER A 454 -28.80 -22.02 -2.95
CA SER A 454 -28.43 -23.41 -2.55
C SER A 454 -26.97 -23.83 -2.82
N PRO A 455 -26.48 -24.92 -2.18
CA PRO A 455 -26.08 -24.96 -0.77
C PRO A 455 -24.66 -25.56 -0.62
N ASN A 456 -23.93 -25.27 0.48
CA ASN A 456 -23.10 -26.27 1.16
C ASN A 456 -22.50 -25.71 2.45
N SER A 457 -22.85 -26.37 3.54
CA SER A 457 -22.28 -26.24 4.87
C SER A 457 -21.07 -27.18 4.96
N SER A 458 -19.89 -26.63 5.26
CA SER A 458 -18.87 -27.33 6.07
C SER A 458 -17.67 -26.42 6.36
N GLY A 459 -17.31 -26.33 7.64
CA GLY A 459 -15.90 -26.24 8.04
C GLY A 459 -15.31 -24.84 8.15
N ASP A 460 -15.65 -24.16 9.24
CA ASP A 460 -14.96 -22.99 9.76
C ASP A 460 -13.50 -23.34 10.12
N ILE A 461 -12.54 -23.00 9.25
CA ILE A 461 -11.10 -22.99 9.55
C ILE A 461 -10.46 -21.80 8.83
N THR A 462 -10.52 -20.63 9.46
CA THR A 462 -9.78 -19.43 9.03
C THR A 462 -8.32 -19.57 9.43
N LEU A 463 -7.48 -20.02 8.48
CA LEU A 463 -6.03 -19.91 8.56
C LEU A 463 -5.60 -18.61 7.87
N ASP A 464 -5.43 -17.55 8.66
CA ASP A 464 -4.79 -16.30 8.24
C ASP A 464 -3.29 -16.55 8.01
N ILE A 465 -2.94 -17.01 6.80
CA ILE A 465 -1.56 -17.01 6.33
C ILE A 465 -1.30 -15.63 5.73
N THR A 466 -0.98 -14.70 6.61
CA THR A 466 -0.10 -13.61 6.21
C THR A 466 1.31 -14.08 6.59
N GLY A 467 2.07 -14.52 5.61
CA GLY A 467 3.47 -14.91 5.75
C GLY A 467 4.26 -14.27 4.61
N ASP A 468 5.30 -13.53 4.95
CA ASP A 468 6.40 -13.33 4.00
C ASP A 468 7.06 -14.70 3.82
N ILE A 469 7.23 -15.16 2.58
CA ILE A 469 7.96 -16.39 2.27
C ILE A 469 9.37 -16.22 2.85
N THR A 470 9.72 -17.01 3.87
CA THR A 470 11.10 -17.09 4.36
C THR A 470 11.85 -18.16 3.57
N SER A 471 13.19 -18.14 3.60
CA SER A 471 14.02 -19.17 2.98
C SER A 471 13.83 -20.58 3.54
N GLU A 472 13.04 -20.71 4.61
CA GLU A 472 12.68 -21.99 5.23
C GLU A 472 11.42 -22.60 4.59
N ASP A 473 10.48 -21.78 4.09
CA ASP A 473 9.27 -22.25 3.37
C ASP A 473 9.59 -22.81 1.97
N VAL A 474 10.72 -22.40 1.38
CA VAL A 474 11.18 -22.90 0.07
C VAL A 474 11.81 -24.30 0.17
N LYS A 475 12.25 -24.73 1.37
CA LYS A 475 12.81 -26.08 1.56
C LYS A 475 11.74 -27.17 1.59
N GLU A 476 10.49 -26.84 1.85
CA GLU A 476 9.38 -27.81 1.83
C GLU A 476 8.92 -28.15 0.40
N PHE A 477 9.31 -27.33 -0.60
CA PHE A 477 9.02 -27.53 -2.02
C PHE A 477 10.23 -27.95 -2.87
N LEU A 478 11.41 -28.09 -2.27
CA LEU A 478 12.57 -28.66 -2.95
C LEU A 478 12.65 -30.15 -2.61
N VAL A 479 12.29 -30.99 -3.59
CA VAL A 479 12.61 -32.42 -3.61
C VAL A 479 14.07 -32.56 -3.19
N THR A 480 14.32 -33.32 -2.13
CA THR A 480 15.67 -33.58 -1.66
C THR A 480 16.46 -34.26 -2.79
N ALA A 481 17.75 -33.94 -2.93
CA ALA A 481 18.58 -34.52 -4.01
C ALA A 481 18.54 -36.06 -4.02
N ASP A 482 18.34 -36.68 -2.84
CA ASP A 482 18.17 -38.12 -2.67
C ASP A 482 16.81 -38.66 -3.21
N GLU A 483 15.73 -37.87 -3.18
CA GLU A 483 14.45 -38.24 -3.79
C GLU A 483 14.45 -38.06 -5.31
N ALA A 484 15.19 -37.07 -5.83
CA ALA A 484 15.35 -36.90 -7.28
C ALA A 484 16.13 -38.07 -7.89
N GLU A 485 17.14 -38.58 -7.17
CA GLU A 485 17.93 -39.74 -7.59
C GLU A 485 17.14 -41.07 -7.48
N ASN A 486 16.26 -41.20 -6.47
CA ASN A 486 15.33 -42.35 -6.37
C ASN A 486 14.22 -42.33 -7.43
N ASN A 487 13.70 -41.16 -7.80
CA ASN A 487 12.72 -41.04 -8.87
C ASN A 487 13.32 -41.34 -10.25
N LEU A 488 14.59 -40.99 -10.48
CA LEU A 488 15.33 -41.37 -11.69
C LEU A 488 15.57 -42.88 -11.78
N ARG A 489 15.82 -43.57 -10.64
CA ARG A 489 15.95 -45.03 -10.60
C ARG A 489 14.63 -45.75 -10.89
N ASN A 490 13.51 -45.24 -10.37
CA ASN A 490 12.19 -45.80 -10.63
C ASN A 490 11.72 -45.62 -12.10
N ILE A 491 12.21 -44.61 -12.81
CA ILE A 491 11.92 -44.40 -14.23
C ILE A 491 12.75 -45.34 -15.14
N SER A 492 13.88 -45.86 -14.65
CA SER A 492 14.73 -46.78 -15.43
C SER A 492 14.31 -48.26 -15.37
N GLU A 493 13.32 -48.63 -14.57
CA GLU A 493 12.87 -50.02 -14.39
C GLU A 493 11.51 -50.36 -15.04
N GLU A 494 10.81 -49.41 -15.66
CA GLU A 494 9.62 -49.70 -16.48
C GLU A 494 9.88 -49.44 -17.97
N ASP A 495 9.91 -50.53 -18.73
CA ASP A 495 10.12 -50.61 -20.17
C ASP A 495 9.17 -49.71 -21.00
N GLY A 496 9.79 -48.85 -21.83
CA GLY A 496 9.56 -48.71 -23.27
C GLY A 496 8.18 -48.34 -23.83
N LEU A 497 7.98 -47.07 -24.20
CA LEU A 497 7.44 -46.54 -25.49
C LEU A 497 7.01 -45.06 -25.33
N PRO A 498 7.26 -44.15 -26.31
CA PRO A 498 6.89 -42.75 -26.18
C PRO A 498 5.44 -42.50 -26.62
N PRO A 499 4.61 -41.76 -25.86
CA PRO A 499 3.34 -41.26 -26.37
C PRO A 499 3.56 -39.94 -27.12
N GLY A 500 3.17 -39.93 -28.38
CA GLY A 500 3.19 -38.75 -29.25
C GLY A 500 2.28 -37.64 -28.74
N ILE A 501 2.74 -36.40 -28.91
CA ILE A 501 2.02 -35.17 -28.60
C ILE A 501 0.86 -35.03 -29.58
N LEU A 502 -0.37 -35.09 -29.06
CA LEU A 502 -1.60 -34.71 -29.75
C LEU A 502 -2.04 -33.35 -29.21
N ILE A 503 -1.89 -32.32 -30.04
CA ILE A 503 -2.55 -31.02 -29.85
C ILE A 503 -4.00 -31.19 -30.34
N LYS A 504 -4.95 -30.81 -29.50
CA LYS A 504 -6.34 -30.53 -29.88
C LYS A 504 -6.70 -29.13 -29.44
#